data_AF-A0A938B270-F1
#
_entry.id   AF-A0A938B270-F1
#
_cell.length_a   1.000
_cell.length_b   1.000
_cell.length_c   1.000
_cell.angle_alpha   90.00
_cell.angle_beta   90.00
_cell.angle_gamma   90.00
#
_symmetry.space_group_name_H-M   'P 1'
#
loop_
_entity.id
_entity.type
_entity.pdbx_description
1 polymer ?
#
loop_
_entity_poly.entity_id
_entity_poly.type
_entity_poly.pdbx_seq_one_letter_code
_entity_poly.pdbx_strand_id
1 'polypeptide(L)'
;MKHMAEASRVHLNCHREGVVVCPYCGHEKMLNMAHYRHYIGGKSLKGRCKRCCGSFLVTFDYRQHVRIPVDFAGQLVHSARQKSSENILITSLSVAGVGF
;
A
#
# COMPACT_ATOMS: atom_id res chain seq x y z
N MET A 1 12.13 0.61 -26.28
CA MET A 1 11.37 1.27 -25.20
C MET A 1 11.55 0.47 -23.93
N LYS A 2 12.09 1.06 -22.85
CA LYS A 2 12.22 0.39 -21.55
C LYS A 2 10.81 0.27 -20.96
N HIS A 3 10.18 -0.90 -21.04
CA HIS A 3 8.97 -1.15 -20.24
C HIS A 3 9.37 -0.98 -18.77
N MET A 4 8.91 0.11 -18.13
CA MET A 4 8.93 0.18 -16.67
C MET A 4 8.16 -1.05 -16.17
N ALA A 5 8.86 -1.94 -15.48
CA ALA A 5 8.23 -3.11 -14.89
C ALA A 5 7.09 -2.62 -14.00
N GLU A 6 5.88 -3.12 -14.27
CA GLU A 6 4.70 -2.75 -13.50
C GLU A 6 4.97 -3.02 -12.02
N ALA A 7 4.65 -2.07 -11.15
CA ALA A 7 5.01 -2.15 -9.74
C ALA A 7 3.77 -2.50 -8.92
N SER A 8 3.79 -3.67 -8.28
CA SER A 8 2.77 -4.09 -7.32
C SER A 8 3.19 -3.64 -5.92
N ARG A 9 2.32 -2.88 -5.24
CA ARG A 9 2.54 -2.42 -3.87
C ARG A 9 1.88 -3.39 -2.90
N VAL A 10 2.64 -3.83 -1.90
CA VAL A 10 2.19 -4.84 -0.93
C VAL A 10 2.24 -4.23 0.46
N HIS A 11 1.10 -4.16 1.12
CA HIS A 11 1.01 -3.72 2.50
C HIS A 11 1.16 -4.92 3.43
N LEU A 12 2.18 -4.86 4.28
CA LEU A 12 2.43 -5.89 5.28
C LEU A 12 1.74 -5.53 6.59
N ASN A 13 1.06 -6.50 7.21
CA ASN A 13 0.46 -6.37 8.54
C ASN A 13 1.52 -6.43 9.67
N CYS A 14 1.07 -6.40 10.93
CA CYS A 14 1.95 -6.51 12.10
C CYS A 14 2.72 -7.84 12.20
N HIS A 15 2.22 -8.91 11.56
CA HIS A 15 2.89 -10.20 11.43
C HIS A 15 3.78 -10.30 10.17
N ARG A 16 3.94 -9.20 9.43
CA ARG A 16 4.69 -9.11 8.16
C ARG A 16 4.10 -9.96 7.04
N GLU A 17 2.79 -10.10 7.02
CA GLU A 17 2.06 -10.81 5.98
C GLU A 17 1.36 -9.83 5.05
N GLY A 18 1.30 -10.15 3.77
CA GLY A 18 0.61 -9.35 2.77
C GLY A 18 0.29 -10.14 1.51
N VAL A 19 -0.65 -9.63 0.72
CA VAL A 19 -1.06 -10.26 -0.55
C VAL A 19 -0.35 -9.56 -1.69
N VAL A 20 0.29 -10.35 -2.55
CA VAL A 20 0.83 -9.87 -3.83
C VAL A 20 -0.14 -10.25 -4.92
N VAL A 21 -0.59 -9.25 -5.67
CA VAL A 21 -1.41 -9.44 -6.86
C VAL A 21 -0.52 -9.30 -8.08
N CYS A 22 -0.55 -10.30 -8.96
CA CYS A 22 0.15 -10.22 -10.24
C CYS A 22 -0.56 -9.21 -11.15
N PRO A 23 0.13 -8.15 -11.61
CA PRO A 23 -0.52 -7.11 -12.41
C PRO A 23 -1.01 -7.63 -13.78
N TYR A 24 -0.36 -8.65 -14.32
CA TYR A 24 -0.66 -9.18 -15.65
C TYR A 24 -1.84 -10.17 -15.70
N CYS A 25 -2.12 -10.88 -14.61
CA CYS A 25 -3.13 -11.96 -14.62
C CYS A 25 -4.05 -11.99 -13.40
N GLY A 26 -3.92 -11.02 -12.49
CA GLY A 26 -4.72 -10.92 -11.26
C GLY A 26 -4.48 -12.05 -10.27
N HIS A 27 -3.54 -12.97 -10.51
CA HIS A 27 -3.29 -14.06 -9.58
C HIS A 27 -2.73 -13.52 -8.26
N GLU A 28 -3.39 -13.89 -7.16
CA GLU A 28 -3.04 -13.48 -5.82
C GLU A 28 -2.20 -14.54 -5.12
N LYS A 29 -1.23 -14.10 -4.32
CA LYS A 29 -0.49 -14.96 -3.42
C LYS A 29 -0.21 -14.25 -2.10
N MET A 30 -0.59 -14.91 -1.00
CA MET A 30 -0.19 -14.49 0.33
C MET A 30 1.30 -14.77 0.53
N LEU A 31 2.02 -13.76 1.03
CA LEU A 31 3.41 -13.86 1.43
C LEU A 31 3.52 -13.63 2.93
N ASN A 32 4.41 -14.40 3.57
CA ASN A 32 4.85 -14.16 4.93
C ASN A 32 6.33 -13.72 4.89
N MET A 33 6.59 -12.51 5.36
CA MET A 33 7.91 -11.88 5.40
C MET A 33 8.49 -11.85 6.82
N ALA A 34 7.96 -12.65 7.76
CA ALA A 34 8.41 -12.68 9.16
C ALA A 34 9.89 -13.07 9.31
N HIS A 35 10.41 -13.91 8.41
CA HIS A 35 11.81 -14.33 8.41
C HIS A 35 12.79 -13.22 7.98
N TYR A 36 12.30 -12.13 7.37
CA TYR A 36 13.13 -10.99 6.99
C TYR A 36 13.35 -10.06 8.19
N ARG A 37 14.54 -10.20 8.81
CA ARG A 37 14.94 -9.44 10.02
C ARG A 37 15.19 -7.95 9.75
N HIS A 38 15.52 -7.57 8.53
CA HIS A 38 15.80 -6.18 8.17
C HIS A 38 14.54 -5.37 7.86
N TYR A 39 14.61 -4.05 7.96
CA TYR A 39 13.55 -3.17 7.48
C TYR A 39 13.35 -3.33 5.96
N ILE A 40 12.11 -3.60 5.57
CA ILE A 40 11.70 -3.93 4.20
C ILE A 40 10.86 -2.79 3.58
N GLY A 41 10.38 -1.86 4.40
CA GLY A 41 9.54 -0.74 3.94
C GLY A 41 10.22 0.08 2.85
N GLY A 42 9.51 0.33 1.75
CA GLY A 42 10.00 1.09 0.60
C GLY A 42 10.99 0.34 -0.30
N LYS A 43 11.34 -0.92 0.01
CA LYS A 43 12.22 -1.72 -0.86
C LYS A 43 11.42 -2.43 -1.94
N SER A 44 11.99 -2.47 -3.15
CA SER A 44 11.42 -3.17 -4.29
C SER A 44 12.20 -4.45 -4.58
N LEU A 45 11.48 -5.56 -4.77
CA LEU A 45 12.03 -6.85 -5.21
C LEU A 45 11.46 -7.21 -6.59
N LYS A 46 12.24 -7.89 -7.42
CA LYS A 46 11.72 -8.43 -8.68
C LYS A 46 10.99 -9.74 -8.42
N GLY A 47 9.70 -9.77 -8.73
CA GLY A 47 8.86 -10.97 -8.68
C GLY A 47 8.64 -11.54 -10.08
N ARG A 48 8.42 -12.86 -10.15
CA ARG A 48 7.93 -13.54 -11.35
C ARG A 48 6.67 -14.32 -11.01
N CYS A 49 5.59 -14.08 -11.74
CA CYS A 49 4.37 -14.85 -11.59
C CYS A 49 4.56 -16.26 -12.15
N LYS A 50 4.27 -17.29 -11.35
CA LYS A 50 4.32 -18.68 -11.84
C LYS A 50 3.21 -19.03 -12.83
N ARG A 51 2.09 -18.28 -12.81
CA ARG A 51 0.91 -18.54 -13.65
C ARG A 51 1.05 -17.97 -15.06
N CYS A 52 1.40 -16.69 -15.19
CA CYS A 52 1.52 -16.03 -16.49
C CYS A 52 2.97 -15.78 -16.94
N CYS A 53 3.96 -16.23 -16.15
CA CYS A 53 5.39 -16.00 -16.38
C CYS A 53 5.85 -14.53 -16.39
N GLY A 54 4.94 -13.57 -16.26
CA GLY A 54 5.23 -12.13 -16.22
C GLY A 54 6.13 -11.76 -15.04
N SER A 55 7.10 -10.89 -15.30
CA SER A 55 8.02 -10.36 -14.28
C SER A 55 7.67 -8.92 -13.96
N PHE A 56 7.59 -8.59 -12.68
CA PHE A 56 7.15 -7.28 -12.20
C PHE A 56 7.92 -6.90 -10.93
N LEU A 57 7.85 -5.63 -10.54
CA LEU A 57 8.46 -5.16 -9.30
C LEU A 57 7.42 -5.25 -8.18
N VAL A 58 7.87 -5.62 -6.98
CA VAL A 58 7.06 -5.72 -5.78
C VAL A 58 7.67 -4.84 -4.72
N THR A 59 6.97 -3.77 -4.35
CA THR A 59 7.39 -2.85 -3.29
C THR A 59 6.63 -3.17 -2.02
N PHE A 60 7.37 -3.44 -0.93
CA PHE A 60 6.77 -3.74 0.36
C PHE A 60 6.70 -2.48 1.20
N ASP A 61 5.50 -2.14 1.64
CA ASP A 61 5.27 -1.06 2.60
C ASP A 61 4.87 -1.70 3.93
N TYR A 62 5.80 -1.68 4.90
CA TYR A 62 5.49 -2.13 6.25
C TYR A 62 4.56 -1.10 6.92
N ARG A 63 3.39 -1.55 7.36
CA ARG A 63 2.46 -0.72 8.13
C ARG A 63 2.19 -1.41 9.46
N GLN A 64 2.71 -0.81 10.53
CA GLN A 64 2.45 -1.29 11.90
C GLN A 64 0.96 -1.27 12.25
N HIS A 65 0.22 -0.31 11.69
CA HIS A 65 -1.22 -0.15 11.90
C HIS A 65 -1.99 -0.35 10.60
N VAL A 66 -2.90 -1.33 10.60
CA VAL A 66 -3.83 -1.59 9.50
C VAL A 66 -4.70 -0.35 9.27
N ARG A 67 -4.95 -0.06 7.99
CA ARG A 67 -5.94 0.96 7.61
C ARG A 67 -7.28 0.30 7.33
N ILE A 68 -8.33 0.81 7.93
CA ILE A 68 -9.70 0.44 7.58
C ILE A 68 -10.19 1.39 6.47
N PRO A 69 -10.86 0.87 5.42
CA PRO A 69 -11.55 1.72 4.46
C PRO A 69 -12.73 2.39 5.15
N VAL A 70 -12.92 3.68 4.88
CA VAL A 70 -14.06 4.45 5.38
C VAL A 70 -14.54 5.40 4.28
N ASP A 71 -15.74 5.95 4.46
CA ASP A 71 -16.33 6.95 3.58
C ASP A 71 -16.86 8.09 4.46
N PHE A 72 -15.93 8.87 5.02
CA PHE A 72 -16.29 9.96 5.93
C PHE A 72 -16.07 11.30 5.24
N ALA A 73 -17.17 12.03 5.03
CA ALA A 73 -17.10 13.42 4.64
C ALA A 73 -16.62 14.28 5.82
N GLY A 74 -15.73 15.22 5.55
CA GLY A 74 -15.18 16.14 6.55
C GLY A 74 -14.82 17.48 5.95
N GLN A 75 -14.35 18.38 6.82
CA GLN A 75 -13.83 19.69 6.42
C GLN A 75 -12.42 19.88 6.96
N LEU A 76 -11.50 20.29 6.08
CA LEU A 76 -10.13 20.59 6.45
C LEU A 76 -10.06 22.05 6.92
N VAL A 77 -9.70 22.25 8.19
CA VAL A 77 -9.63 23.59 8.80
C VAL A 77 -8.18 24.06 8.83
N HIS A 78 -7.85 25.07 8.03
CA HIS A 78 -6.52 25.68 8.04
C HIS A 78 -6.38 26.65 9.22
N SER A 79 -5.56 26.28 10.22
CA SER A 79 -5.31 27.10 11.41
C SER A 79 -4.73 28.50 11.10
N ALA A 80 -3.97 28.64 10.01
CA ALA A 80 -3.36 29.91 9.59
C ALA A 80 -4.30 30.84 8.79
N ARG A 81 -5.39 30.31 8.25
CA ARG A 81 -6.38 31.06 7.45
C ARG A 81 -7.75 30.64 7.93
N GLN A 82 -8.30 31.31 8.94
CA GLN A 82 -9.61 31.07 9.57
C GLN A 82 -10.83 31.10 8.61
N LYS A 83 -10.66 30.99 7.28
CA LYS A 83 -11.71 31.22 6.28
C LYS A 83 -11.78 30.22 5.11
N SER A 84 -10.82 29.31 4.95
CA SER A 84 -10.92 28.27 3.90
C SER A 84 -11.10 26.91 4.53
N SER A 85 -12.36 26.44 4.56
CA SER A 85 -12.70 25.04 4.80
C SER A 85 -12.81 24.34 3.45
N GLU A 86 -11.93 23.37 3.18
CA GLU A 86 -12.09 22.50 2.02
C GLU A 86 -12.85 21.25 2.43
N ASN A 87 -13.88 20.88 1.67
CA ASN A 87 -14.54 19.60 1.86
C ASN A 87 -13.57 18.49 1.45
N ILE A 88 -13.42 17.51 2.31
CA ILE A 88 -12.57 16.35 2.10
C ILE A 88 -13.38 15.08 2.26
N LEU A 89 -12.95 14.05 1.56
CA LEU A 89 -13.37 12.69 1.84
C LEU A 89 -12.22 11.97 2.49
N ILE A 90 -12.48 11.34 3.64
CA ILE A 90 -11.54 10.42 4.26
C ILE A 90 -11.86 9.05 3.70
N THR A 91 -10.90 8.46 2.99
CA THR A 91 -11.03 7.15 2.36
C THR A 91 -10.42 6.03 3.22
N SER A 92 -9.56 6.37 4.18
CA SER A 92 -8.99 5.37 5.09
C SER A 92 -8.51 5.92 6.43
N LEU A 93 -8.58 5.09 7.48
CA LEU A 93 -8.10 5.42 8.83
C LEU A 93 -7.20 4.34 9.39
N SER A 94 -6.11 4.73 10.04
CA SER A 94 -5.38 3.87 10.98
C SER A 94 -5.04 4.64 12.25
N VAL A 95 -4.59 3.92 13.27
CA VAL A 95 -4.03 4.50 14.51
C VAL A 95 -2.91 5.52 14.23
N ALA A 96 -2.19 5.36 13.11
CA ALA A 96 -1.09 6.26 12.73
C ALA A 96 -1.50 7.42 11.81
N GLY A 97 -2.77 7.50 11.37
CA GLY A 97 -3.24 8.66 10.63
C GLY A 97 -4.35 8.38 9.62
N VAL A 98 -4.64 9.43 8.85
CA VAL A 98 -5.79 9.54 7.96
C VAL A 98 -5.32 9.50 6.51
N GLY A 99 -6.08 8.83 5.64
CA GLY A 99 -5.96 8.92 4.19
C GLY A 99 -7.18 9.61 3.61
N PHE A 100 -6.96 10.53 2.68
CA PHE A 100 -7.99 11.27 1.96
C PHE A 100 -8.06 10.73 0.54
#